data_AF-A0ABD7QA20-F1
#
_entry.id   AF-A0ABD7QA20-F1
#
_cell.length_a   1.000
_cell.length_b   1.000
_cell.length_c   1.000
_cell.angle_alpha   90.00
_cell.angle_beta   90.00
_cell.angle_gamma   90.00
#
_symmetry.space_group_name_H-M   'P 1'
#
loop_
_entity.id
_entity.type
_entity.pdbx_description
1 polymer ?
#
loop_
_entity_poly.entity_id
_entity_poly.type
_entity_poly.pdbx_seq_one_letter_code
_entity_poly.pdbx_strand_id
1 'polypeptide(L)'
;MNRHSQASQLVAALQNFSRDVHLLNGLSSPAHYNVLAFQIIDSIRRIRYMATLTSRTDYMDPLRKEPNSDLFDPLRAACLHLRDNNYDEACWLVFLATHFGRSNKTGWVLCRDIYSGLGTQTWTWDAITDDFDAFEQWFASVSNELTLHSSLRQYGNHRKYETKKYHSRRSIPVVFRSYLGFIGATYSHEARFAEARSLAATPATLFELLNSGLNAVVSFGRTARFDYLTMLRKTGLIEAEPGHAFLKGATGPLQGSRLLFSNSRSAGDRLETLNDKLAELAEIIPAPYLRMQVIEDALCNWQKSPDRYVYFGG
;
A
#
# COMPACT_ATOMS: atom_id res chain seq x y z
N MET A 1 -15.89 -0.18 21.40
CA MET A 1 -16.91 0.77 20.90
C MET A 1 -17.52 0.19 19.63
N ASN A 2 -18.86 0.07 19.53
CA ASN A 2 -19.52 -0.50 18.34
C ASN A 2 -19.34 0.44 17.14
N ARG A 3 -19.18 -0.12 15.93
CA ARG A 3 -18.99 0.58 14.65
C ARG A 3 -19.96 1.75 14.44
N HIS A 4 -21.22 1.57 14.81
CA HIS A 4 -22.26 2.58 14.65
C HIS A 4 -21.99 3.82 15.51
N SER A 5 -21.52 3.65 16.74
CA SER A 5 -21.13 4.76 17.62
C SER A 5 -19.93 5.53 17.08
N GLN A 6 -18.93 4.82 16.52
CA GLN A 6 -17.79 5.48 15.85
C GLN A 6 -18.23 6.26 14.62
N ALA A 7 -19.17 5.73 13.83
CA ALA A 7 -19.71 6.40 12.67
C ALA A 7 -20.46 7.67 13.06
N SER A 8 -21.33 7.62 14.08
CA SER A 8 -22.05 8.81 14.57
C SER A 8 -21.10 9.91 15.06
N GLN A 9 -20.04 9.56 15.79
CA GLN A 9 -19.03 10.54 16.24
C GLN A 9 -18.32 11.19 15.05
N LEU A 10 -17.94 10.40 14.05
CA LEU A 10 -17.25 10.91 12.87
C LEU A 10 -18.17 11.76 11.99
N VAL A 11 -19.45 11.41 11.87
CA VAL A 11 -20.46 12.25 11.20
C VAL A 11 -20.57 13.60 11.89
N ALA A 12 -20.66 13.63 13.22
CA ALA A 12 -20.69 14.88 13.97
C ALA A 12 -19.41 15.72 13.76
N ALA A 13 -18.24 15.08 13.73
CA ALA A 13 -16.97 15.75 13.44
C ALA A 13 -16.93 16.33 12.01
N LEU A 14 -17.40 15.59 11.01
CA LEU A 14 -17.51 16.07 9.62
C LEU A 14 -18.50 17.24 9.50
N GLN A 15 -19.62 17.20 10.23
CA GLN A 15 -20.60 18.29 10.25
C GLN A 15 -20.01 19.56 10.89
N ASN A 16 -19.27 19.42 11.99
CA ASN A 16 -18.58 20.54 12.64
C ASN A 16 -17.50 21.12 11.70
N PHE A 17 -16.66 20.27 11.12
CA PHE A 17 -15.67 20.69 10.13
C PHE A 17 -16.32 21.41 8.94
N SER A 18 -17.45 20.90 8.45
CA SER A 18 -18.19 21.53 7.36
C SER A 18 -18.72 22.92 7.70
N ARG A 19 -19.04 23.17 8.97
CA ARG A 19 -19.59 24.43 9.45
C ARG A 19 -18.49 25.45 9.78
N ASP A 20 -17.42 24.99 10.40
CA ASP A 20 -16.44 25.86 11.07
C ASP A 20 -15.15 26.06 10.26
N VAL A 21 -14.84 25.16 9.32
CA VAL A 21 -13.55 25.14 8.61
C VAL A 21 -13.73 25.23 7.09
N HIS A 22 -14.32 24.20 6.47
CA HIS A 22 -14.55 24.16 5.02
C HIS A 22 -15.87 23.48 4.68
N LEU A 23 -16.71 24.15 3.89
CA LEU A 23 -17.95 23.56 3.37
C LEU A 23 -17.67 22.25 2.62
N LEU A 24 -18.29 21.16 3.09
CA LEU A 24 -18.24 19.84 2.46
C LEU A 24 -19.42 19.67 1.49
N ASN A 25 -19.40 20.43 0.39
CA ASN A 25 -20.51 20.53 -0.58
C ASN A 25 -20.98 19.17 -1.15
N GLY A 26 -20.11 18.16 -1.19
CA GLY A 26 -20.48 16.80 -1.62
C GLY A 26 -21.32 16.01 -0.61
N LEU A 27 -21.41 16.47 0.64
CA LEU A 27 -22.18 15.82 1.70
C LEU A 27 -23.56 16.46 1.85
N SER A 28 -24.36 16.40 0.79
CA SER A 28 -25.70 17.02 0.73
C SER A 28 -26.82 16.27 1.46
N SER A 29 -26.55 15.07 1.97
CA SER A 29 -27.55 14.24 2.65
C SER A 29 -26.96 13.46 3.83
N PRO A 30 -27.78 13.02 4.81
CA PRO A 30 -27.32 12.14 5.89
C PRO A 30 -26.69 10.84 5.36
N ALA A 31 -27.16 10.32 4.23
CA ALA A 31 -26.57 9.14 3.60
C ALA A 31 -25.11 9.40 3.18
N HIS A 32 -24.81 10.54 2.56
CA HIS A 32 -23.44 10.88 2.14
C HIS A 32 -22.47 10.94 3.33
N TYR A 33 -22.90 11.59 4.42
CA TYR A 33 -22.13 11.64 5.67
C TYR A 33 -21.84 10.23 6.20
N ASN A 34 -22.88 9.39 6.30
CA ASN A 34 -22.74 8.04 6.82
C ASN A 34 -21.81 7.19 5.96
N VAL A 35 -21.94 7.23 4.63
CA VAL A 35 -21.06 6.45 3.74
C VAL A 35 -19.61 6.89 3.87
N LEU A 36 -19.32 8.19 3.83
CA LEU A 36 -17.94 8.67 4.00
C LEU A 36 -17.38 8.27 5.38
N ALA A 37 -18.17 8.41 6.44
CA ALA A 37 -17.77 7.98 7.78
C ALA A 37 -17.45 6.48 7.83
N PHE A 38 -18.26 5.63 7.19
CA PHE A 38 -17.96 4.20 7.11
C PHE A 38 -16.69 3.90 6.31
N GLN A 39 -16.44 4.60 5.21
CA GLN A 39 -15.21 4.41 4.42
C GLN A 39 -13.95 4.83 5.21
N ILE A 40 -14.01 5.92 5.97
CA ILE A 40 -12.94 6.34 6.88
C ILE A 40 -12.71 5.25 7.95
N ILE A 41 -13.78 4.73 8.57
CA ILE A 41 -13.68 3.68 9.58
C ILE A 41 -13.07 2.39 9.00
N ASP A 42 -13.46 2.00 7.79
CA ASP A 42 -12.91 0.81 7.12
C ASP A 42 -11.42 0.99 6.83
N SER A 43 -11.00 2.18 6.39
CA SER A 43 -9.58 2.46 6.18
C SER A 43 -8.77 2.46 7.48
N ILE A 44 -9.30 3.06 8.56
CA ILE A 44 -8.68 3.00 9.91
C ILE A 44 -8.53 1.54 10.38
N ARG A 45 -9.54 0.70 10.14
CA ARG A 45 -9.49 -0.73 10.51
C ARG A 45 -8.40 -1.49 9.76
N ARG A 46 -8.14 -1.17 8.49
CA ARG A 46 -7.05 -1.78 7.70
C ARG A 46 -5.67 -1.46 8.29
N ILE A 47 -5.47 -0.23 8.77
CA ILE A 47 -4.24 0.14 9.50
C ILE A 47 -4.14 -0.65 10.81
N ARG A 48 -5.21 -0.68 11.61
CA ARG A 48 -5.24 -1.41 12.89
C ARG A 48 -5.07 -2.92 12.73
N TYR A 49 -5.59 -3.49 11.65
CA TYR A 49 -5.41 -4.91 11.34
C TYR A 49 -3.93 -5.25 11.18
N MET A 50 -3.19 -4.46 10.38
CA MET A 50 -1.75 -4.66 10.22
C MET A 50 -0.99 -4.45 11.53
N ALA A 51 -1.30 -3.39 12.28
CA ALA A 51 -0.70 -3.17 13.61
C ALA A 51 -0.94 -4.37 14.55
N THR A 52 -2.15 -4.94 14.51
CA THR A 52 -2.50 -6.12 15.30
C THR A 52 -1.68 -7.33 14.87
N LEU A 53 -1.54 -7.58 13.56
CA LEU A 53 -0.70 -8.66 13.03
C LEU A 53 0.76 -8.54 13.51
N THR A 54 1.33 -7.33 13.44
CA THR A 54 2.70 -7.08 13.91
C THR A 54 2.84 -7.28 15.41
N SER A 55 1.86 -6.84 16.22
CA SER A 55 1.90 -6.97 17.68
C SER A 55 1.59 -8.36 18.23
N ARG A 56 0.99 -9.25 17.42
CA ARG A 56 0.51 -10.59 17.83
C ARG A 56 1.12 -11.71 17.00
N THR A 57 2.40 -11.56 16.66
CA THR A 57 3.17 -12.56 15.90
C THR A 57 3.41 -13.85 16.71
N ASP A 58 3.22 -13.82 18.03
CA ASP A 58 3.27 -14.97 18.94
C ASP A 58 2.15 -16.00 18.68
N TYR A 59 0.98 -15.55 18.22
CA TYR A 59 -0.13 -16.43 17.83
C TYR A 59 -0.13 -16.81 16.34
N MET A 60 0.90 -16.40 15.59
CA MET A 60 0.97 -16.61 14.16
C MET A 60 1.69 -17.91 13.82
N ASP A 61 1.05 -18.74 13.00
CA ASP A 61 1.64 -19.98 12.52
C ASP A 61 2.97 -19.72 11.76
N PRO A 62 4.09 -20.36 12.16
CA PRO A 62 5.37 -20.21 11.48
C PRO A 62 5.32 -20.56 9.98
N LEU A 63 4.41 -21.46 9.56
CA LEU A 63 4.21 -21.83 8.16
C LEU A 63 3.73 -20.66 7.28
N ARG A 64 3.39 -19.50 7.86
CA ARG A 64 3.19 -18.26 7.10
C ARG A 64 4.44 -17.80 6.37
N LYS A 65 5.65 -18.14 6.85
CA LYS A 65 6.94 -17.89 6.18
C LYS A 65 7.23 -18.86 5.04
N GLU A 66 6.70 -20.09 5.13
CA GLU A 66 7.01 -21.17 4.20
C GLU A 66 6.26 -21.00 2.87
N PRO A 67 6.93 -20.66 1.76
CA PRO A 67 6.23 -20.32 0.53
C PRO A 67 5.64 -21.54 -0.18
N ASN A 68 6.03 -22.76 0.18
CA ASN A 68 5.38 -23.97 -0.31
C ASN A 68 4.17 -24.39 0.54
N SER A 69 3.86 -23.66 1.62
CA SER A 69 2.67 -23.89 2.44
C SER A 69 1.46 -23.15 1.87
N ASP A 70 0.28 -23.76 1.98
CA ASP A 70 -1.00 -23.07 1.70
C ASP A 70 -1.29 -21.95 2.70
N LEU A 71 -0.57 -21.92 3.82
CA LEU A 71 -0.64 -20.84 4.78
C LEU A 71 0.21 -19.63 4.36
N PHE A 72 1.09 -19.72 3.36
CA PHE A 72 1.95 -18.60 2.97
C PHE A 72 1.17 -17.29 2.79
N ASP A 73 1.65 -16.23 3.42
CA ASP A 73 1.14 -14.88 3.26
C ASP A 73 2.32 -13.91 3.43
N PRO A 74 2.72 -13.18 2.39
CA PRO A 74 3.95 -12.39 2.40
C PRO A 74 3.92 -11.27 3.46
N LEU A 75 2.75 -10.70 3.80
CA LEU A 75 2.67 -9.66 4.83
C LEU A 75 2.79 -10.24 6.24
N ARG A 76 2.24 -11.44 6.45
CA ARG A 76 2.40 -12.18 7.72
C ARG A 76 3.84 -12.70 7.87
N ALA A 77 4.40 -13.23 6.79
CA ALA A 77 5.81 -13.62 6.72
C ALA A 77 6.72 -12.44 7.08
N ALA A 78 6.48 -11.25 6.51
CA ALA A 78 7.24 -10.05 6.84
C ALA A 78 7.19 -9.71 8.34
N CYS A 79 6.03 -9.83 8.99
CA CYS A 79 5.90 -9.61 10.44
C CYS A 79 6.70 -10.64 11.26
N LEU A 80 6.70 -11.92 10.84
CA LEU A 80 7.49 -12.97 11.49
C LEU A 80 8.99 -12.77 11.28
N HIS A 81 9.44 -12.40 10.08
CA HIS A 81 10.84 -12.08 9.81
C HIS A 81 11.30 -10.87 10.63
N LEU A 82 10.49 -9.83 10.74
CA LEU A 82 10.80 -8.68 11.60
C LEU A 82 10.94 -9.08 13.07
N ARG A 83 10.04 -9.92 13.59
CA ARG A 83 10.16 -10.46 14.96
C ARG A 83 11.46 -11.24 15.16
N ASP A 84 11.88 -11.98 14.15
CA ASP A 84 13.09 -12.80 14.17
C ASP A 84 14.37 -11.97 13.84
N ASN A 85 14.30 -10.63 13.85
CA ASN A 85 15.36 -9.68 13.49
C ASN A 85 15.91 -9.82 12.05
N ASN A 86 15.14 -10.43 11.15
CA ASN A 86 15.45 -10.49 9.73
C ASN A 86 14.76 -9.32 9.00
N TYR A 87 15.33 -8.13 9.19
CA TYR A 87 14.75 -6.86 8.74
C TYR A 87 14.69 -6.73 7.21
N ASP A 88 15.75 -7.14 6.52
CA ASP A 88 15.84 -7.05 5.07
C ASP A 88 14.84 -7.98 4.37
N GLU A 89 14.69 -9.21 4.86
CA GLU A 89 13.68 -10.15 4.34
C GLU A 89 12.26 -9.62 4.58
N ALA A 90 12.02 -8.98 5.73
CA ALA A 90 10.73 -8.36 6.00
C ALA A 90 10.40 -7.24 5.01
N CYS A 91 11.37 -6.37 4.70
CA CYS A 91 11.22 -5.33 3.69
C CYS A 91 11.02 -5.91 2.28
N TRP A 92 11.76 -6.97 1.94
CA TRP A 92 11.64 -7.68 0.68
C TRP A 92 10.24 -8.25 0.48
N LEU A 93 9.70 -8.94 1.47
CA LEU A 93 8.35 -9.51 1.43
C LEU A 93 7.26 -8.43 1.33
N VAL A 94 7.43 -7.26 1.96
CA VAL A 94 6.51 -6.12 1.78
C VAL A 94 6.59 -5.56 0.36
N PHE A 95 7.79 -5.49 -0.22
CA PHE A 95 7.95 -5.10 -1.62
C PHE A 95 7.26 -6.09 -2.56
N LEU A 96 7.49 -7.41 -2.38
CA LEU A 96 6.85 -8.46 -3.17
C LEU A 96 5.32 -8.41 -3.05
N ALA A 97 4.80 -8.31 -1.83
CA ALA A 97 3.37 -8.19 -1.57
C ALA A 97 2.77 -6.98 -2.30
N THR A 98 3.49 -5.86 -2.36
CA THR A 98 3.05 -4.65 -3.04
C THR A 98 3.15 -4.77 -4.56
N HIS A 99 4.26 -5.31 -5.06
CA HIS A 99 4.50 -5.48 -6.50
C HIS A 99 3.45 -6.39 -7.13
N PHE A 100 3.16 -7.53 -6.51
CA PHE A 100 2.19 -8.49 -7.02
C PHE A 100 0.75 -8.11 -6.68
N GLY A 101 0.52 -7.62 -5.45
CA GLY A 101 -0.82 -7.43 -4.89
C GLY A 101 -1.55 -8.74 -4.67
N ARG A 102 -2.54 -8.74 -3.77
CA ARG A 102 -3.40 -9.90 -3.55
C ARG A 102 -4.48 -9.96 -4.62
N SER A 103 -4.58 -11.06 -5.34
CA SER A 103 -5.67 -11.30 -6.29
C SER A 103 -6.94 -11.74 -5.55
N ASN A 104 -8.09 -11.21 -5.95
CA ASN A 104 -9.39 -11.66 -5.43
C ASN A 104 -9.72 -13.10 -5.87
N LYS A 105 -9.10 -13.58 -6.95
CA LYS A 105 -9.34 -14.93 -7.50
C LYS A 105 -8.31 -15.95 -7.03
N THR A 106 -7.05 -15.55 -7.01
CA THR A 106 -5.91 -16.47 -6.79
C THR A 106 -5.12 -16.13 -5.53
N GLY A 107 -5.59 -15.22 -4.68
CA GLY A 107 -4.92 -14.84 -3.44
C GLY A 107 -3.46 -14.40 -3.67
N TRP A 108 -2.54 -15.03 -2.94
CA TRP A 108 -1.11 -14.77 -3.01
C TRP A 108 -0.35 -15.71 -3.96
N VAL A 109 -1.03 -16.56 -4.74
CA VAL A 109 -0.39 -17.61 -5.56
C VAL A 109 0.71 -17.07 -6.47
N LEU A 110 0.53 -15.93 -7.15
CA LEU A 110 1.60 -15.38 -8.00
C LEU A 110 2.84 -14.96 -7.17
N CYS A 111 2.64 -14.27 -6.04
CA CYS A 111 3.74 -13.88 -5.16
C CYS A 111 4.45 -15.13 -4.60
N ARG A 112 3.67 -16.11 -4.17
CA ARG A 112 4.13 -17.39 -3.64
C ARG A 112 4.98 -18.15 -4.65
N ASP A 113 4.46 -18.31 -5.86
CA ASP A 113 5.10 -19.09 -6.92
C ASP A 113 6.40 -18.41 -7.40
N ILE A 114 6.42 -17.06 -7.45
CA ILE A 114 7.65 -16.34 -7.74
C ILE A 114 8.63 -16.46 -6.58
N TYR A 115 8.21 -16.23 -5.35
CA TYR A 115 9.11 -16.23 -4.19
C TYR A 115 9.66 -17.62 -3.85
N SER A 116 8.87 -18.69 -4.00
CA SER A 116 9.31 -20.10 -3.81
C SER A 116 10.16 -20.65 -4.96
N GLY A 117 10.30 -19.90 -6.05
CA GLY A 117 10.92 -20.42 -7.27
C GLY A 117 10.16 -21.61 -7.86
N LEU A 118 8.82 -21.65 -7.70
CA LEU A 118 7.99 -22.83 -8.00
C LEU A 118 8.42 -24.10 -7.24
N GLY A 119 9.00 -23.93 -6.04
CA GLY A 119 9.44 -25.00 -5.16
C GLY A 119 10.88 -25.45 -5.38
N THR A 120 11.62 -24.89 -6.33
CA THR A 120 13.02 -25.27 -6.59
C THR A 120 14.00 -24.51 -5.70
N GLN A 121 13.75 -23.23 -5.46
CA GLN A 121 14.60 -22.34 -4.66
C GLN A 121 13.79 -21.15 -4.18
N THR A 122 13.84 -20.85 -2.88
CA THR A 122 13.24 -19.62 -2.36
C THR A 122 14.14 -18.43 -2.68
N TRP A 123 13.60 -17.44 -3.38
CA TRP A 123 14.26 -16.19 -3.71
C TRP A 123 14.12 -15.19 -2.55
N THR A 124 14.76 -15.53 -1.43
CA THR A 124 14.96 -14.64 -0.27
C THR A 124 15.76 -13.40 -0.68
N TRP A 125 15.79 -12.39 0.20
CA TRP A 125 16.62 -11.21 0.02
C TRP A 125 18.08 -11.60 -0.20
N ASP A 126 18.63 -12.43 0.70
CA ASP A 126 20.00 -12.92 0.60
C ASP A 126 20.24 -13.62 -0.75
N ALA A 127 19.35 -14.54 -1.16
CA ALA A 127 19.50 -15.26 -2.43
C ALA A 127 19.47 -14.33 -3.66
N ILE A 128 18.57 -13.34 -3.67
CA ILE A 128 18.44 -12.37 -4.76
C ILE A 128 19.63 -11.41 -4.82
N THR A 129 20.25 -11.10 -3.68
CA THR A 129 21.41 -10.19 -3.62
C THR A 129 22.75 -10.89 -3.84
N ASP A 130 22.84 -12.18 -3.51
CA ASP A 130 24.03 -13.01 -3.69
C ASP A 130 24.22 -13.39 -5.18
N ASP A 131 23.17 -13.89 -5.83
CA ASP A 131 23.21 -14.28 -7.24
C ASP A 131 21.91 -13.90 -7.97
N PHE A 132 21.81 -12.63 -8.36
CA PHE A 132 20.68 -12.15 -9.14
C PHE A 132 20.59 -12.79 -10.53
N ASP A 133 21.73 -13.16 -11.12
CA ASP A 133 21.74 -13.73 -12.47
C ASP A 133 21.13 -15.14 -12.48
N ALA A 134 21.30 -15.92 -11.41
CA ALA A 134 20.57 -17.17 -11.20
C ALA A 134 19.03 -16.96 -11.16
N PHE A 135 18.56 -15.93 -10.45
CA PHE A 135 17.12 -15.59 -10.46
C PHE A 135 16.64 -15.22 -11.87
N GLU A 136 17.41 -14.41 -12.60
CA GLU A 136 17.03 -13.98 -13.93
C GLU A 136 16.96 -15.17 -14.91
N GLN A 137 17.94 -16.08 -14.86
CA GLN A 137 17.95 -17.31 -15.66
C GLN A 137 16.78 -18.22 -15.30
N TRP A 138 16.52 -18.41 -14.01
CA TRP A 138 15.35 -19.16 -13.55
C TRP A 138 14.07 -18.56 -14.10
N PHE A 139 13.86 -17.24 -13.94
CA PHE A 139 12.65 -16.58 -14.42
C PHE A 139 12.49 -16.68 -15.93
N ALA A 140 13.59 -16.54 -16.69
CA ALA A 140 13.59 -16.71 -18.14
C ALA A 140 13.11 -18.11 -18.55
N SER A 141 13.51 -19.14 -17.80
CA SER A 141 13.11 -20.53 -18.06
C SER A 141 11.62 -20.81 -17.79
N VAL A 142 10.99 -20.14 -16.82
CA VAL A 142 9.59 -20.40 -16.40
C VAL A 142 8.57 -19.37 -16.92
N SER A 143 9.02 -18.23 -17.44
CA SER A 143 8.15 -17.08 -17.80
C SER A 143 7.05 -17.43 -18.81
N ASN A 144 7.35 -18.31 -19.77
CA ASN A 144 6.37 -18.75 -20.77
C ASN A 144 5.23 -19.55 -20.13
N GLU A 145 5.54 -20.47 -19.21
CA GLU A 145 4.55 -21.25 -18.48
C GLU A 145 3.69 -20.34 -17.58
N LEU A 146 4.33 -19.44 -16.84
CA LEU A 146 3.65 -18.46 -16.00
C LEU A 146 2.67 -17.59 -16.82
N THR A 147 3.01 -17.28 -18.07
CA THR A 147 2.17 -16.50 -18.98
C THR A 147 1.02 -17.33 -19.56
N LEU A 148 1.27 -18.58 -19.97
CA LEU A 148 0.26 -19.48 -20.52
C LEU A 148 -0.85 -19.77 -19.50
N HIS A 149 -0.48 -19.98 -18.24
CA HIS A 149 -1.40 -20.23 -17.13
C HIS A 149 -1.75 -18.98 -16.32
N SER A 150 -1.84 -17.84 -16.99
CA SER A 150 -2.09 -16.53 -16.38
C SER A 150 -3.34 -16.47 -15.48
N SER A 151 -4.38 -17.26 -15.79
CA SER A 151 -5.62 -17.32 -14.98
C SER A 151 -5.40 -17.90 -13.57
N LEU A 152 -4.38 -18.75 -13.39
CA LEU A 152 -4.02 -19.35 -12.09
C LEU A 152 -3.11 -18.43 -11.26
N ARG A 153 -2.47 -17.45 -11.90
CA ARG A 153 -1.43 -16.60 -11.31
C ARG A 153 -1.68 -15.14 -11.68
N GLN A 154 -2.62 -14.52 -10.97
CA GLN A 154 -3.06 -13.16 -11.25
C GLN A 154 -2.42 -12.15 -10.32
N TYR A 155 -2.08 -10.99 -10.87
CA TYR A 155 -1.78 -9.79 -10.10
C TYR A 155 -3.04 -9.29 -9.39
N GLY A 156 -2.86 -8.61 -8.26
CA GLY A 156 -3.93 -7.86 -7.60
C GLY A 156 -4.44 -6.69 -8.43
N ASN A 157 -5.59 -6.14 -8.06
CA ASN A 157 -6.31 -5.12 -8.86
C ASN A 157 -5.47 -3.86 -9.15
N HIS A 158 -4.68 -3.39 -8.19
CA HIS A 158 -3.78 -2.23 -8.36
C HIS A 158 -2.57 -2.53 -9.27
N ARG A 159 -2.32 -3.81 -9.58
CA ARG A 159 -1.16 -4.33 -10.31
C ARG A 159 -1.55 -5.09 -11.58
N LYS A 160 -2.83 -5.04 -11.99
CA LYS A 160 -3.37 -5.82 -13.12
C LYS A 160 -2.75 -5.55 -14.49
N TYR A 161 -1.96 -4.47 -14.62
CA TYR A 161 -1.25 -4.09 -15.85
C TYR A 161 0.24 -4.45 -15.83
N GLU A 162 0.70 -5.12 -14.78
CA GLU A 162 2.04 -5.73 -14.72
C GLU A 162 2.12 -6.99 -15.60
N THR A 163 3.33 -7.48 -15.84
CA THR A 163 3.59 -8.51 -16.86
C THR A 163 4.46 -9.64 -16.33
N LYS A 164 4.10 -10.87 -16.73
CA LYS A 164 4.87 -12.09 -16.46
C LYS A 164 5.85 -12.45 -17.59
N LYS A 165 5.87 -11.69 -18.68
CA LYS A 165 6.71 -11.93 -19.87
C LYS A 165 8.15 -11.48 -19.63
N TYR A 166 9.12 -12.39 -19.80
CA TYR A 166 10.54 -12.14 -19.60
C TYR A 166 11.09 -11.02 -20.50
N HIS A 167 10.78 -11.05 -21.80
CA HIS A 167 11.26 -10.04 -22.76
C HIS A 167 10.59 -8.66 -22.65
N SER A 168 9.72 -8.45 -21.66
CA SER A 168 9.15 -7.12 -21.45
C SER A 168 10.19 -6.17 -20.85
N ARG A 169 10.17 -4.90 -21.28
CA ARG A 169 10.93 -3.81 -20.64
C ARG A 169 10.55 -3.55 -19.17
N ARG A 170 9.51 -4.23 -18.68
CA ARG A 170 8.97 -4.14 -17.32
C ARG A 170 8.82 -5.53 -16.70
N SER A 171 9.64 -6.50 -17.14
CA SER A 171 9.60 -7.86 -16.62
C SER A 171 9.98 -7.92 -15.14
N ILE A 172 9.60 -9.00 -14.45
CA ILE A 172 9.90 -9.16 -13.03
C ILE A 172 11.40 -9.00 -12.72
N PRO A 173 12.35 -9.59 -13.48
CA PRO A 173 13.77 -9.33 -13.27
C PRO A 173 14.16 -7.86 -13.43
N VAL A 174 13.64 -7.14 -14.43
CA VAL A 174 13.93 -5.71 -14.59
C VAL A 174 13.43 -4.91 -13.39
N VAL A 175 12.23 -5.23 -12.89
CA VAL A 175 11.67 -4.57 -11.71
C VAL A 175 12.50 -4.87 -10.46
N PHE A 176 12.84 -6.14 -10.21
CA PHE A 176 13.63 -6.55 -9.05
C PHE A 176 15.03 -5.94 -9.08
N ARG A 177 15.72 -5.97 -10.24
CA ARG A 177 17.04 -5.36 -10.42
C ARG A 177 17.01 -3.85 -10.14
N SER A 178 15.97 -3.15 -10.59
CA SER A 178 15.80 -1.72 -10.29
C SER A 178 15.49 -1.43 -8.81
N TYR A 179 14.80 -2.35 -8.13
CA TYR A 179 14.56 -2.26 -6.68
C TYR A 179 15.86 -2.49 -5.89
N LEU A 180 16.68 -3.46 -6.26
CA LEU A 180 18.02 -3.64 -5.70
C LEU A 180 18.86 -2.37 -5.87
N GLY A 181 18.82 -1.75 -7.06
CA GLY A 181 19.47 -0.47 -7.29
C GLY A 181 18.96 0.67 -6.39
N PHE A 182 17.67 0.67 -6.02
CA PHE A 182 17.11 1.63 -5.07
C PHE A 182 17.58 1.39 -3.63
N ILE A 183 17.74 0.13 -3.21
CA ILE A 183 18.30 -0.22 -1.89
C ILE A 183 19.78 0.13 -1.83
N GLY A 184 20.50 -0.08 -2.93
CA GLY A 184 21.90 0.33 -3.08
C GLY A 184 22.89 -0.79 -2.79
N ALA A 185 24.18 -0.49 -2.93
CA ALA A 185 25.26 -1.46 -2.97
C ALA A 185 25.53 -2.20 -1.65
N THR A 186 25.00 -1.70 -0.52
CA THR A 186 25.11 -2.39 0.78
C THR A 186 24.10 -3.52 0.92
N TYR A 187 23.09 -3.57 0.04
CA TYR A 187 21.96 -4.50 0.13
C TYR A 187 21.29 -4.51 1.51
N SER A 188 21.29 -3.36 2.20
CA SER A 188 20.64 -3.20 3.50
C SER A 188 19.57 -2.12 3.41
N HIS A 189 18.31 -2.52 3.57
CA HIS A 189 17.16 -1.62 3.70
C HIS A 189 17.31 -0.75 4.94
N GLU A 190 17.85 -1.31 6.04
CA GLU A 190 18.10 -0.55 7.26
C GLU A 190 19.08 0.61 6.98
N ALA A 191 20.21 0.33 6.33
CA ALA A 191 21.16 1.36 5.95
C ALA A 191 20.54 2.40 5.00
N ARG A 192 19.77 1.95 4.00
CA ARG A 192 19.10 2.83 3.04
C ARG A 192 18.09 3.76 3.71
N PHE A 193 17.31 3.25 4.64
CA PHE A 193 16.31 4.05 5.34
C PHE A 193 16.93 4.91 6.46
N ALA A 194 18.03 4.49 7.07
CA ALA A 194 18.81 5.30 7.99
C ALA A 194 19.46 6.50 7.29
N GLU A 195 20.02 6.30 6.09
CA GLU A 195 20.53 7.38 5.24
C GLU A 195 19.41 8.39 4.95
N ALA A 196 18.27 7.92 4.44
CA ALA A 196 17.11 8.79 4.16
C ALA A 196 16.61 9.53 5.42
N ARG A 197 16.62 8.86 6.58
CA ARG A 197 16.24 9.46 7.87
C ARG A 197 17.21 10.56 8.29
N SER A 198 18.51 10.41 8.04
CA SER A 198 19.49 11.45 8.39
C SER A 198 19.30 12.74 7.59
N LEU A 199 18.67 12.65 6.42
CA LEU A 199 18.34 13.79 5.55
C LEU A 199 16.94 14.36 5.78
N ALA A 200 16.09 13.69 6.55
CA ALA A 200 14.68 14.04 6.72
C ALA A 200 14.41 14.60 8.13
N ALA A 201 13.80 15.78 8.19
CA ALA A 201 13.44 16.42 9.47
C ALA A 201 12.16 15.84 10.10
N THR A 202 11.24 15.31 9.30
CA THR A 202 9.93 14.81 9.77
C THR A 202 9.53 13.51 9.07
N PRO A 203 8.57 12.74 9.63
CA PRO A 203 7.98 11.58 8.95
C PRO A 203 7.46 11.90 7.55
N ALA A 204 6.94 13.12 7.34
CA ALA A 204 6.45 13.60 6.05
C ALA A 204 7.60 13.79 5.04
N THR A 205 8.67 14.47 5.43
CA THR A 205 9.82 14.66 4.52
C THR A 205 10.55 13.35 4.25
N LEU A 206 10.57 12.42 5.21
CA LEU A 206 11.10 11.07 5.01
C LEU A 206 10.27 10.31 3.96
N PHE A 207 8.95 10.36 4.07
CA PHE A 207 8.05 9.73 3.10
C PHE A 207 8.27 10.30 1.69
N GLU A 208 8.34 11.62 1.55
CA GLU A 208 8.59 12.28 0.25
C GLU A 208 9.94 11.89 -0.35
N LEU A 209 10.99 11.85 0.46
CA LEU A 209 12.33 11.48 0.02
C LEU A 209 12.36 10.04 -0.50
N LEU A 210 11.81 9.09 0.26
CA LEU A 210 11.73 7.68 -0.13
C LEU A 210 10.83 7.50 -1.36
N ASN A 211 9.66 8.15 -1.39
CA ASN A 211 8.73 8.09 -2.50
C ASN A 211 9.35 8.62 -3.80
N SER A 212 10.16 9.66 -3.70
CA SER A 212 10.89 10.23 -4.83
C SER A 212 12.02 9.31 -5.29
N GLY A 213 12.77 8.70 -4.37
CA GLY A 213 13.80 7.71 -4.71
C GLY A 213 13.24 6.48 -5.42
N LEU A 214 12.04 6.04 -5.03
CA LEU A 214 11.35 4.92 -5.69
C LEU A 214 10.93 5.20 -7.15
N ASN A 215 11.04 6.43 -7.66
CA ASN A 215 10.90 6.69 -9.11
C ASN A 215 11.89 5.89 -9.95
N ALA A 216 13.04 5.49 -9.37
CA ALA A 216 14.05 4.67 -10.04
C ALA A 216 13.59 3.20 -10.23
N VAL A 217 12.56 2.75 -9.50
CA VAL A 217 12.08 1.37 -9.57
C VAL A 217 11.09 1.21 -10.72
N VAL A 218 11.45 0.37 -11.70
CA VAL A 218 10.68 0.13 -12.91
C VAL A 218 9.31 -0.44 -12.56
N SER A 219 8.28 0.01 -13.27
CA SER A 219 6.89 -0.43 -13.08
C SER A 219 6.32 -0.22 -11.66
N PHE A 220 6.98 0.61 -10.85
CA PHE A 220 6.57 0.97 -9.49
C PHE A 220 5.97 2.38 -9.48
N GLY A 221 4.82 2.53 -10.16
CA GLY A 221 4.13 3.82 -10.33
C GLY A 221 3.62 4.42 -9.02
N ARG A 222 2.96 5.59 -9.10
CA ARG A 222 2.45 6.36 -7.92
C ARG A 222 1.75 5.48 -6.88
N THR A 223 0.79 4.64 -7.32
CA THR A 223 0.03 3.78 -6.40
C THR A 223 0.91 2.77 -5.69
N ALA A 224 1.84 2.11 -6.40
CA ALA A 224 2.71 1.10 -5.79
C ALA A 224 3.67 1.72 -4.77
N ARG A 225 4.22 2.91 -5.05
CA ARG A 225 5.10 3.62 -4.11
C ARG A 225 4.38 4.02 -2.84
N PHE A 226 3.19 4.61 -2.99
CA PHE A 226 2.35 5.00 -1.86
C PHE A 226 1.93 3.77 -1.04
N ASP A 227 1.46 2.71 -1.70
CA ASP A 227 1.05 1.46 -1.04
C ASP A 227 2.24 0.80 -0.31
N TYR A 228 3.42 0.79 -0.91
CA TYR A 228 4.63 0.21 -0.33
C TYR A 228 5.08 0.95 0.94
N LEU A 229 5.28 2.27 0.86
CA LEU A 229 5.77 3.05 1.99
C LEU A 229 4.77 3.06 3.14
N THR A 230 3.48 3.16 2.84
CA THR A 230 2.45 3.07 3.88
C THR A 230 2.36 1.66 4.46
N MET A 231 2.64 0.60 3.68
CA MET A 231 2.72 -0.76 4.20
C MET A 231 3.93 -0.95 5.12
N LEU A 232 5.11 -0.44 4.75
CA LEU A 232 6.29 -0.44 5.63
C LEU A 232 6.00 0.27 6.97
N ARG A 233 5.28 1.39 6.94
CA ARG A 233 4.83 2.07 8.17
C ARG A 233 3.85 1.21 8.97
N LYS A 234 2.88 0.57 8.31
CA LYS A 234 1.90 -0.31 8.96
C LYS A 234 2.51 -1.55 9.61
N THR A 235 3.60 -2.08 9.04
CA THR A 235 4.33 -3.23 9.60
C THR A 235 5.39 -2.82 10.62
N GLY A 236 5.61 -1.53 10.85
CA GLY A 236 6.60 -1.02 11.81
C GLY A 236 8.04 -1.00 11.29
N LEU A 237 8.26 -1.18 9.98
CA LEU A 237 9.60 -1.17 9.38
C LEU A 237 10.15 0.27 9.28
N ILE A 238 9.30 1.26 9.01
CA ILE A 238 9.72 2.68 8.96
C ILE A 238 8.76 3.58 9.71
N GLU A 239 9.24 4.78 10.05
CA GLU A 239 8.45 5.85 10.66
C GLU A 239 8.18 6.99 9.67
N ALA A 240 7.83 6.63 8.43
CA ALA A 240 7.47 7.58 7.38
C ALA A 240 5.94 7.65 7.22
N GLU A 241 5.41 8.86 6.99
CA GLU A 241 3.98 9.07 6.80
C GLU A 241 3.75 10.09 5.68
N PRO A 242 2.75 9.91 4.81
CA PRO A 242 2.51 10.84 3.73
C PRO A 242 2.00 12.17 4.29
N GLY A 243 2.69 13.27 3.96
CA GLY A 243 2.27 14.63 4.35
C GLY A 243 1.05 15.15 3.59
N HIS A 244 0.65 14.48 2.51
CA HIS A 244 -0.53 14.79 1.72
C HIS A 244 -1.10 13.54 1.03
N ALA A 245 -2.28 13.65 0.43
CA ALA A 245 -2.96 12.52 -0.24
C ALA A 245 -2.39 12.13 -1.62
N PHE A 246 -1.26 12.71 -2.07
CA PHE A 246 -0.61 12.42 -3.35
C PHE A 246 -1.60 12.45 -4.54
N LEU A 247 -2.42 13.50 -4.62
CA LEU A 247 -3.51 13.59 -5.60
C LEU A 247 -3.03 13.67 -7.06
N LYS A 248 -1.80 14.13 -7.30
CA LYS A 248 -1.21 14.22 -8.65
C LYS A 248 -1.10 12.81 -9.26
N GLY A 249 -1.82 12.61 -10.37
CA GLY A 249 -1.89 11.32 -11.06
C GLY A 249 -2.80 10.28 -10.39
N ALA A 250 -3.53 10.64 -9.34
CA ALA A 250 -4.46 9.75 -8.63
C ALA A 250 -5.92 10.04 -9.04
N THR A 251 -6.48 9.25 -9.95
CA THR A 251 -7.85 9.51 -10.47
C THR A 251 -8.93 9.43 -9.38
N GLY A 252 -8.97 8.34 -8.61
CA GLY A 252 -10.00 8.09 -7.60
C GLY A 252 -9.97 9.10 -6.45
N PRO A 253 -8.83 9.24 -5.73
CA PRO A 253 -8.70 10.23 -4.66
C PRO A 253 -8.99 11.66 -5.13
N LEU A 254 -8.47 12.08 -6.28
CA LEU A 254 -8.71 13.43 -6.82
C LEU A 254 -10.20 13.68 -7.09
N GLN A 255 -10.89 12.72 -7.72
CA GLN A 255 -12.33 12.81 -7.95
C GLN A 255 -13.10 12.87 -6.62
N GLY A 256 -12.67 12.11 -5.61
CA GLY A 256 -13.28 12.13 -4.28
C GLY A 256 -13.07 13.45 -3.55
N SER A 257 -11.87 14.04 -3.61
CA SER A 257 -11.59 15.34 -3.00
C SER A 257 -12.41 16.46 -3.65
N ARG A 258 -12.47 16.50 -4.98
CA ARG A 258 -13.31 17.48 -5.69
C ARG A 258 -14.79 17.27 -5.40
N LEU A 259 -15.25 16.01 -5.36
CA LEU A 259 -16.63 15.71 -5.02
C LEU A 259 -16.96 16.21 -3.61
N LEU A 260 -16.06 15.97 -2.65
CA LEU A 260 -16.23 16.39 -1.26
C LEU A 260 -16.36 17.90 -1.12
N PHE A 261 -15.44 18.68 -1.69
CA PHE A 261 -15.37 20.12 -1.47
C PHE A 261 -16.17 20.96 -2.48
N SER A 262 -16.39 20.45 -3.69
CA SER A 262 -17.00 21.23 -4.79
C SER A 262 -18.27 20.58 -5.36
N ASN A 263 -18.72 19.45 -4.81
CA ASN A 263 -19.85 18.67 -5.31
C ASN A 263 -19.72 18.30 -6.80
N SER A 264 -18.48 18.12 -7.27
CA SER A 264 -18.16 17.76 -8.66
C SER A 264 -16.95 16.84 -8.69
N ARG A 265 -16.96 15.80 -9.54
CA ARG A 265 -15.81 14.89 -9.68
C ARG A 265 -14.70 15.48 -10.57
N SER A 266 -15.03 16.44 -11.43
CA SER A 266 -14.12 16.98 -12.46
C SER A 266 -13.72 18.43 -12.22
N ALA A 267 -14.65 19.26 -11.75
CA ALA A 267 -14.45 20.67 -11.46
C ALA A 267 -14.21 20.89 -9.96
N GLY A 268 -13.58 22.01 -9.62
CA GLY A 268 -13.28 22.39 -8.24
C GLY A 268 -11.87 22.94 -8.09
N ASP A 269 -11.40 22.93 -6.85
CA ASP A 269 -10.11 23.52 -6.48
C ASP A 269 -8.92 22.85 -7.18
N ARG A 270 -7.81 23.61 -7.22
CA ARG A 270 -6.51 23.13 -7.70
C ARG A 270 -5.92 22.13 -6.69
N LEU A 271 -4.95 21.33 -7.15
CA LEU A 271 -4.33 20.27 -6.34
C LEU A 271 -3.74 20.76 -5.02
N GLU A 272 -3.08 21.92 -5.04
CA GLU A 272 -2.48 22.54 -3.86
C GLU A 272 -3.54 22.86 -2.81
N THR A 273 -4.55 23.64 -3.18
CA THR A 273 -5.70 23.95 -2.31
C THR A 273 -6.41 22.69 -1.83
N LEU A 274 -6.59 21.66 -2.68
CA LEU A 274 -7.17 20.39 -2.23
C LEU A 274 -6.28 19.71 -1.17
N ASN A 275 -4.96 19.72 -1.33
CA ASN A 275 -4.06 19.15 -0.34
C ASN A 275 -4.15 19.89 1.01
N ASP A 276 -4.21 21.22 0.99
CA ASP A 276 -4.36 22.03 2.22
C ASP A 276 -5.67 21.69 2.95
N LYS A 277 -6.79 21.67 2.21
CA LYS A 277 -8.09 21.30 2.76
C LYS A 277 -8.11 19.88 3.33
N LEU A 278 -7.42 18.94 2.69
CA LEU A 278 -7.30 17.57 3.18
C LEU A 278 -6.37 17.47 4.40
N ALA A 279 -5.38 18.34 4.53
CA ALA A 279 -4.54 18.43 5.72
C ALA A 279 -5.36 18.89 6.93
N GLU A 280 -6.20 19.89 6.75
CA GLU A 280 -7.14 20.33 7.80
C GLU A 280 -8.16 19.24 8.13
N LEU A 281 -8.69 18.53 7.12
CA LEU A 281 -9.58 17.40 7.32
C LEU A 281 -8.90 16.25 8.09
N ALA A 282 -7.59 16.04 7.88
CA ALA A 282 -6.83 14.98 8.54
C ALA A 282 -6.83 15.15 10.06
N GLU A 283 -6.90 16.38 10.58
CA GLU A 283 -6.88 16.65 12.02
C GLU A 283 -8.09 16.11 12.78
N ILE A 284 -9.23 15.94 12.10
CA ILE A 284 -10.42 15.34 12.72
C ILE A 284 -10.49 13.82 12.56
N ILE A 285 -9.55 13.19 11.83
CA ILE A 285 -9.54 11.75 11.59
C ILE A 285 -8.98 11.02 12.82
N PRO A 286 -9.73 10.10 13.46
CA PRO A 286 -9.31 9.41 14.67
C PRO A 286 -8.35 8.23 14.38
N ALA A 287 -7.33 8.49 13.56
CA ALA A 287 -6.24 7.57 13.26
C ALA A 287 -4.96 8.05 13.96
N PRO A 288 -4.22 7.14 14.63
CA PRO A 288 -2.99 7.50 15.35
C PRO A 288 -1.84 7.87 14.40
N TYR A 289 -1.85 7.34 13.18
CA TYR A 289 -0.88 7.58 12.12
C TYR A 289 -1.53 7.33 10.76
N LEU A 290 -0.86 7.74 9.67
CA LEU A 290 -1.32 7.52 8.28
C LEU A 290 -2.70 8.13 7.98
N ARG A 291 -3.05 9.26 8.62
CA ARG A 291 -4.33 9.96 8.40
C ARG A 291 -4.55 10.30 6.92
N MET A 292 -3.50 10.69 6.20
CA MET A 292 -3.56 10.96 4.77
C MET A 292 -3.86 9.71 3.92
N GLN A 293 -3.35 8.53 4.31
CA GLN A 293 -3.77 7.28 3.66
C GLN A 293 -5.24 6.97 3.95
N VAL A 294 -5.70 7.21 5.19
CA VAL A 294 -7.10 7.01 5.56
C VAL A 294 -8.02 7.84 4.66
N ILE A 295 -7.70 9.11 4.50
CA ILE A 295 -8.42 10.03 3.62
C ILE A 295 -8.36 9.58 2.16
N GLU A 296 -7.18 9.24 1.66
CA GLU A 296 -6.98 8.82 0.26
C GLU A 296 -7.84 7.60 -0.10
N ASP A 297 -7.78 6.56 0.72
CA ASP A 297 -8.55 5.33 0.55
C ASP A 297 -10.05 5.58 0.69
N ALA A 298 -10.45 6.38 1.69
CA ALA A 298 -11.86 6.65 1.95
C ALA A 298 -12.50 7.44 0.81
N LEU A 299 -11.83 8.48 0.30
CA LEU A 299 -12.31 9.30 -0.82
C LEU A 299 -12.33 8.52 -2.12
N CYS A 300 -11.31 7.68 -2.37
CA CYS A 300 -11.26 6.81 -3.54
C CYS A 300 -12.46 5.87 -3.62
N ASN A 301 -12.93 5.35 -2.47
CA ASN A 301 -14.06 4.44 -2.40
C ASN A 301 -15.41 5.15 -2.32
N TRP A 302 -15.54 6.16 -1.46
CA TRP A 302 -16.76 6.94 -1.29
C TRP A 302 -17.24 7.53 -2.61
N GLN A 303 -16.34 8.10 -3.42
CA GLN A 303 -16.74 8.77 -4.67
C GLN A 303 -17.41 7.84 -5.69
N LYS A 304 -17.18 6.52 -5.62
CA LYS A 304 -17.78 5.52 -6.51
C LYS A 304 -19.26 5.29 -6.22
N SER A 305 -19.69 5.49 -4.97
CA SER A 305 -21.07 5.28 -4.51
C SER A 305 -21.33 6.13 -3.27
N PRO A 306 -21.48 7.46 -3.41
CA PRO A 306 -21.45 8.39 -2.28
C PRO A 306 -22.65 8.26 -1.33
N ASP A 307 -23.76 7.69 -1.80
CA ASP A 307 -25.03 7.47 -1.10
C ASP A 307 -25.27 6.01 -0.71
N ARG A 308 -24.46 5.08 -1.23
CA ARG A 308 -24.59 3.64 -0.98
C ARG A 308 -23.27 3.07 -0.47
N TYR A 309 -23.29 2.64 0.78
CA TYR A 309 -22.14 2.01 1.40
C TYR A 309 -21.80 0.66 0.74
N VAL A 310 -20.55 0.52 0.31
CA VAL A 310 -19.96 -0.72 -0.18
C VAL A 310 -18.70 -0.99 0.64
N TYR A 311 -18.64 -2.14 1.31
CA TYR A 311 -17.51 -2.50 2.15
C TYR A 311 -16.22 -2.59 1.35
N PHE A 312 -15.18 -1.93 1.86
CA PHE A 312 -13.84 -1.99 1.31
C PHE A 312 -12.94 -2.81 2.24
N GLY A 313 -12.72 -4.08 1.88
CA GLY A 313 -11.87 -5.00 2.64
C GLY A 313 -10.38 -4.90 2.33
N GLY A 314 -10.02 -4.20 1.25
CA GLY A 314 -8.70 -4.34 0.62
C GLY A 314 -8.64 -5.48 -0.37
#